data_AF-A0A932TWM2-F1
#
_entry.id   AF-A0A932TWM2-F1
#
_cell.length_a   1.000
_cell.length_b   1.000
_cell.length_c   1.000
_cell.angle_alpha   90.00
_cell.angle_beta   90.00
_cell.angle_gamma   90.00
#
_symmetry.space_group_name_H-M   'P 1'
#
loop_
_entity.id
_entity.type
_entity.pdbx_description
1 polymer ?
#
loop_
_entity_poly.entity_id
_entity_poly.type
_entity_poly.pdbx_seq_one_letter_code
_entity_poly.pdbx_strand_id
1 'polypeptide(L)' 'LVKALFLVANPIPVKYALNRVGFNVGRPRLPLVEPDEKTAAAIDAALKAAQIDLPVEAKA' A
#
# COMPACT_ATOMS: atom_id res chain seq x y z
N LEU A 1 2.26 5.40 -9.66
CA LEU A 1 2.01 5.32 -8.20
C LEU A 1 0.88 6.24 -7.70
N VAL A 2 0.99 7.57 -7.81
CA VAL A 2 0.02 8.52 -7.21
C VAL A 2 -1.45 8.18 -7.50
N LYS A 3 -1.84 7.96 -8.76
CA LYS A 3 -3.23 7.62 -9.11
C LYS A 3 -3.76 6.39 -8.34
N ALA A 4 -2.94 5.36 -8.18
CA ALA A 4 -3.32 4.14 -7.47
C ALA A 4 -3.51 4.37 -5.95
N LEU A 5 -2.69 5.25 -5.36
CA LEU A 5 -2.77 5.58 -3.92
C LEU A 5 -3.97 6.48 -3.56
N PHE A 6 -4.72 6.96 -4.55
CA PHE A 6 -5.91 7.80 -4.36
C PHE A 6 -7.17 7.17 -4.97
N LEU A 7 -7.16 5.87 -5.28
CA LEU A 7 -8.34 5.16 -5.79
C LEU A 7 -9.46 5.04 -4.75
N VAL A 8 -9.11 4.95 -3.46
CA VAL A 8 -10.05 4.94 -2.34
C VAL A 8 -9.58 5.88 -1.23
N ALA A 9 -10.40 6.08 -0.20
CA ALA A 9 -10.14 7.01 0.89
C ALA A 9 -8.79 6.75 1.58
N ASN A 10 -7.99 7.81 1.71
CA ASN A 10 -6.77 7.77 2.51
C ASN A 10 -7.10 7.65 4.01
N PRO A 11 -6.26 6.97 4.81
CA PRO A 11 -4.95 6.38 4.47
C PRO A 11 -4.98 4.90 4.03
N ILE A 12 -6.10 4.34 3.57
CA ILE A 12 -6.19 2.90 3.21
C ILE A 12 -5.14 2.47 2.17
N PRO A 13 -5.04 3.12 0.99
CA PRO A 13 -4.10 2.68 -0.05
C PRO A 13 -2.65 2.82 0.37
N VAL A 14 -2.34 3.89 1.10
CA VAL A 14 -0.98 4.19 1.57
C VAL A 14 -0.53 3.14 2.59
N LYS A 15 -1.38 2.77 3.54
CA LYS A 15 -1.06 1.71 4.51
C LYS A 15 -0.86 0.36 3.84
N TYR A 16 -1.70 0.02 2.86
CA TYR A 16 -1.53 -1.21 2.10
C TYR A 16 -0.19 -1.22 1.36
N ALA A 17 0.12 -0.15 0.63
CA ALA A 17 1.36 -0.02 -0.13
C ALA A 17 2.61 -0.10 0.76
N LEU A 18 2.64 0.60 1.89
CA LEU A 18 3.77 0.60 2.81
C LEU A 18 4.05 -0.80 3.37
N ASN A 19 3.00 -1.52 3.81
CA ASN A 19 3.12 -2.91 4.26
C ASN A 19 3.60 -3.87 3.16
N ARG A 20 3.28 -3.58 1.88
CA ARG A 20 3.69 -4.38 0.73
C ARG A 20 5.16 -4.19 0.39
N VAL A 21 5.65 -2.96 0.54
CA VAL A 21 7.02 -2.56 0.25
C VAL A 21 8.00 -3.00 1.34
N GLY A 22 7.54 -3.21 2.57
CA GLY A 22 8.35 -3.74 3.67
C GLY A 22 8.28 -2.92 4.96
N PHE A 23 7.65 -1.74 4.94
CA PHE A 23 7.43 -0.96 6.15
C PHE A 23 6.39 -1.62 7.06
N ASN A 24 6.70 -1.76 8.34
CA ASN A 24 5.73 -2.25 9.33
C ASN A 24 4.85 -1.11 9.86
N VAL A 25 3.71 -0.86 9.21
CA VAL A 25 2.75 0.18 9.62
C VAL A 25 1.47 -0.37 10.25
N GLY A 26 1.43 -1.68 10.50
CA GLY A 26 0.27 -2.39 11.02
C GLY A 26 -0.94 -2.40 10.08
N ARG A 27 -2.05 -2.97 10.55
CA ARG A 27 -3.31 -3.03 9.80
C ARG A 27 -4.12 -1.74 9.95
N PRO A 28 -5.05 -1.43 9.01
CA PRO A 28 -6.06 -0.40 9.22
C PRO A 28 -6.82 -0.64 10.55
N ARG A 29 -7.17 0.46 11.23
CA ARG A 29 -8.05 0.42 12.41
C ARG A 29 -9.42 0.92 11.97
N LEU A 30 -10.47 0.32 12.53
CA LEU A 30 -11.82 0.78 12.27
C LEU A 30 -11.94 2.29 12.53
N PRO A 31 -12.71 3.02 11.69
CA PRO A 31 -13.62 2.52 10.65
C PRO A 31 -12.97 2.13 9.32
N LEU A 32 -11.64 2.24 9.19
CA LEU A 32 -10.91 1.89 7.97
C LEU A 32 -10.70 0.37 7.88
N VAL A 33 -10.80 -0.15 6.66
CA VAL A 33 -10.63 -1.58 6.35
C VAL A 33 -9.57 -1.74 5.25
N GLU A 34 -9.15 -2.98 5.01
CA GLU A 34 -8.26 -3.31 3.88
C GLU A 34 -8.93 -2.94 2.55
N PRO A 35 -8.15 -2.56 1.51
CA PRO A 35 -8.69 -2.30 0.19
C PRO A 35 -9.30 -3.57 -0.41
N ASP A 36 -10.27 -3.41 -1.31
CA ASP A 36 -10.79 -4.52 -2.10
C ASP A 36 -9.73 -5.09 -3.07
N GLU A 37 -10.00 -6.27 -3.62
CA GLU A 37 -9.06 -6.99 -4.50
C GLU A 37 -8.65 -6.17 -5.73
N LYS A 38 -9.59 -5.42 -6.31
CA LYS A 38 -9.35 -4.59 -7.50
C LYS A 38 -8.40 -3.43 -7.18
N THR A 39 -8.62 -2.76 -6.05
CA THR A 39 -7.79 -1.64 -5.59
C THR A 39 -6.41 -2.14 -5.18
N ALA A 40 -6.35 -3.26 -4.44
CA ALA A 40 -5.10 -3.92 -4.06
C ALA A 40 -4.25 -4.28 -5.29
N ALA A 41 -4.85 -4.92 -6.30
CA ALA A 41 -4.17 -5.28 -7.55
C ALA A 41 -3.65 -4.05 -8.32
N ALA A 42 -4.41 -2.96 -8.34
CA ALA A 42 -3.99 -1.71 -8.96
C ALA A 42 -2.79 -1.07 -8.22
N ILE A 43 -2.78 -1.14 -6.88
CA ILE A 43 -1.65 -0.67 -6.06
C ILE A 43 -0.42 -1.55 -6.31
N ASP A 44 -0.55 -2.88 -6.28
CA ASP A 44 0.54 -3.83 -6.53
C ASP A 44 1.17 -3.62 -7.92
N ALA A 45 0.35 -3.42 -8.96
CA ALA A 45 0.85 -3.12 -10.30
C ALA A 45 1.60 -1.77 -10.36
N ALA A 46 1.06 -0.75 -9.69
CA ALA A 46 1.68 0.57 -9.64
C ALA A 46 2.99 0.59 -8.82
N LEU A 47 3.11 -0.28 -7.81
CA LEU A 47 4.33 -0.46 -7.03
C LEU A 47 5.42 -1.17 -7.85
N LYS A 48 5.08 -2.22 -8.61
CA LYS A 48 6.04 -2.91 -9.49
C LYS A 48 6.64 -1.99 -10.56
N ALA A 49 5.87 -1.02 -11.04
CA ALA A 49 6.33 -0.04 -12.02
C ALA A 49 7.16 1.10 -11.41
N ALA A 50 7.20 1.22 -10.08
CA ALA A 50 7.93 2.27 -9.38
C ALA A 50 9.24 1.71 -8.79
N GLN A 51 10.32 2.49 -8.87
CA GLN A 51 11.53 2.21 -8.12
C GLN A 51 11.39 2.82 -6.72
N ILE A 52 11.58 2.01 -5.68
CA ILE A 52 11.62 2.45 -4.29
C ILE A 52 13.07 2.35 -3.82
N ASP A 53 13.63 3.50 -3.49
CA ASP A 53 15.03 3.70 -3.12
C ASP A 53 15.27 3.78 -1.61
N LEU A 54 14.19 3.78 -0.83
CA LEU A 54 14.27 3.76 0.63
C LEU A 54 14.67 2.37 1.14
N PRO A 55 15.61 2.30 2.09
CA PRO A 55 15.93 1.04 2.76
C PRO A 55 14.73 0.58 3.57
N VAL A 56 14.34 -0.67 3.39
CA VAL A 56 13.30 -1.35 4.18
C VAL A 56 13.88 -2.60 4.79
N GLU A 57 13.53 -2.85 6.05
CA GLU A 57 13.81 -4.14 6.67
C GLU A 57 12.95 -5.18 5.97
N ALA A 58 13.58 -6.26 5.47
CA ALA A 58 12.83 -7.39 4.96
C ALA A 58 11.98 -7.94 6.11
N LYS A 59 10.67 -8.14 5.87
CA LYS A 59 9.80 -8.83 6.82
C LYS A 59 10.43 -10.19 7.14
N ALA A 60 10.79 -10.40 8.42
CA ALA A 60 11.23 -11.68 8.95
C ALA A 60 10.16 -12.76 8.78
#